data_AF-A0A384K1C4-F1
#
_entry.id   AF-A0A384K1C4-F1
#
_cell.length_a   1.000
_cell.length_b   1.000
_cell.length_c   1.000
_cell.angle_alpha   90.00
_cell.angle_beta   90.00
_cell.angle_gamma   90.00
#
_symmetry.space_group_name_H-M   'P 1'
#
loop_
_entity.id
_entity.type
_entity.pdbx_description
1 polymer ?
#
loop_
_entity_poly.entity_id
_entity_poly.type
_entity_poly.pdbx_seq_one_letter_code
_entity_poly.pdbx_strand_id
1 'polypeptide(L)'
;MASQQILNLTPETSVSRSLSILDSSQPHTFIKPVKRIHEGHDVPHFLTSRAYADIGVFIMQLNVAMCPRKPSDIGGNPQAWTLNSSLELSEPVKKLQELLQNIDAIIDEAPPDTGPRRFGNVSFRKWYDLLETRAKDLLKQYLPAEVLQFGGSSPDDEVSALDELTSYLLGGFGSAQRLDYGTGHELSFLAFLGSIWKLGGFTKTSSNGGELERSIVMGIIEPYLRVIRRLILTYTLEPAGSHGVWGLDDHSFLPYIFGSSQYCPAIANDEAMPVEGSLPESPNPGDVAKKMTVDRERKNNMYFSAIGFINDVKTGAFWEHSPILFDISGVRSGWGKINKGMIKMYNAEVLSKFPVVQHFPFGSLFSWDQDPHAVSAPQTAHTANQPQPTGSGGTPTARPPAQEGTRAPWATPSQSQGMPPTAAPWANSGTATGMPSTRRMIPPTSTTAFPRSTPPSGSRPPTTRPSFPDNHIPSHPDNGPTRAPWAK
;
A
#
# COMPACT_ATOMS: atom_id res chain seq x y z
N MET A 1 -21.54 8.56 2.37
CA MET A 1 -21.30 7.28 3.08
C MET A 1 -20.88 6.15 2.12
N ALA A 2 -20.02 6.40 1.11
CA ALA A 2 -19.62 5.37 0.14
C ALA A 2 -19.02 4.11 0.78
N SER A 3 -18.37 4.26 1.95
CA SER A 3 -17.84 3.15 2.75
C SER A 3 -18.88 2.16 3.30
N GLN A 4 -20.17 2.27 2.97
CA GLN A 4 -21.17 1.25 3.27
C GLN A 4 -21.26 0.16 2.18
N GLN A 5 -20.95 0.43 0.90
CA GLN A 5 -21.05 -0.60 -0.15
C GLN A 5 -20.09 -1.78 0.06
N ILE A 6 -18.94 -1.56 0.72
CA ILE A 6 -17.95 -2.61 1.04
C ILE A 6 -18.19 -3.23 2.44
N LEU A 7 -19.11 -2.69 3.26
CA LEU A 7 -19.23 -3.02 4.70
C LEU A 7 -20.65 -3.23 5.25
N ASN A 8 -21.70 -2.89 4.50
CA ASN A 8 -23.10 -3.18 4.83
C ASN A 8 -23.63 -4.28 3.90
N LEU A 9 -23.09 -5.49 4.02
CA LEU A 9 -23.67 -6.68 3.39
C LEU A 9 -24.91 -7.10 4.19
N THR A 10 -26.08 -6.57 3.81
CA THR A 10 -27.39 -7.02 4.30
C THR A 10 -27.75 -8.40 3.73
N PRO A 11 -28.53 -9.25 4.43
CA PRO A 11 -28.60 -10.68 4.11
C PRO A 11 -29.35 -11.07 2.81
N GLU A 12 -30.04 -10.13 2.15
CA GLU A 12 -31.08 -10.46 1.14
C GLU A 12 -30.62 -10.37 -0.32
N THR A 13 -29.34 -10.07 -0.59
CA THR A 13 -28.76 -10.18 -1.94
C THR A 13 -27.48 -11.01 -1.91
N SER A 14 -27.45 -12.11 -2.68
CA SER A 14 -26.33 -13.05 -2.73
C SER A 14 -25.17 -12.55 -3.61
N VAL A 15 -24.58 -11.40 -3.23
CA VAL A 15 -23.35 -10.90 -3.85
C VAL A 15 -22.21 -11.87 -3.53
N SER A 16 -21.48 -12.32 -4.55
CA SER A 16 -20.39 -13.29 -4.39
C SER A 16 -19.29 -12.74 -3.48
N ARG A 17 -18.80 -13.58 -2.56
CA ARG A 17 -17.61 -13.29 -1.71
C ARG A 17 -16.28 -13.48 -2.44
N SER A 18 -16.32 -13.94 -3.69
CA SER A 18 -15.17 -14.23 -4.57
C SER A 18 -15.38 -13.55 -5.91
N LEU A 19 -14.30 -13.13 -6.56
CA LEU A 19 -14.33 -12.63 -7.94
C LEU A 19 -14.90 -13.73 -8.86
N SER A 20 -15.83 -13.35 -9.73
CA SER A 20 -16.52 -14.29 -10.61
C SER A 20 -15.58 -14.83 -11.71
N ILE A 21 -15.52 -16.15 -11.84
CA ILE A 21 -14.86 -16.82 -12.97
C ILE A 21 -15.83 -16.82 -14.15
N LEU A 22 -15.34 -16.49 -15.35
CA LEU A 22 -16.11 -16.49 -16.58
C LEU A 22 -16.34 -17.93 -17.08
N ASP A 23 -17.52 -18.19 -17.63
CA ASP A 23 -17.87 -19.49 -18.20
C ASP A 23 -17.12 -19.70 -19.52
N SER A 24 -16.16 -20.63 -19.52
CA SER A 24 -15.34 -20.97 -20.69
C SER A 24 -16.11 -21.67 -21.82
N SER A 25 -17.40 -21.98 -21.64
CA SER A 25 -18.28 -22.45 -22.72
C SER A 25 -18.94 -21.30 -23.50
N GLN A 26 -18.89 -20.07 -22.99
CA GLN A 26 -19.38 -18.88 -23.71
C GLN A 26 -18.24 -18.22 -24.51
N PRO A 27 -18.54 -17.66 -25.70
CA PRO A 27 -17.59 -16.82 -26.41
C PRO A 27 -17.36 -15.52 -25.62
N HIS A 28 -16.11 -15.03 -25.61
CA HIS A 28 -15.74 -13.80 -24.91
C HIS A 28 -14.87 -12.93 -25.80
N THR A 29 -15.38 -11.76 -26.18
CA THR A 29 -14.65 -10.78 -27.01
C THR A 29 -13.72 -9.93 -26.14
N PHE A 30 -12.41 -10.08 -26.33
CA PHE A 30 -11.41 -9.27 -25.64
C PHE A 30 -11.36 -7.84 -26.20
N ILE A 31 -10.98 -6.87 -25.37
CA ILE A 31 -10.91 -5.46 -25.76
C ILE A 31 -9.54 -4.94 -25.34
N LYS A 32 -8.77 -4.41 -26.30
CA LYS A 32 -7.45 -3.83 -26.04
C LYS A 32 -7.60 -2.74 -24.96
N PRO A 33 -6.98 -2.86 -23.78
CA PRO A 33 -7.23 -1.95 -22.68
C PRO A 33 -6.91 -0.49 -23.04
N VAL A 34 -7.87 0.39 -22.78
CA VAL A 34 -7.84 1.80 -23.22
C VAL A 34 -8.11 2.74 -22.06
N LYS A 35 -7.51 3.94 -22.11
CA LYS A 35 -7.77 4.99 -21.13
C LYS A 35 -9.24 5.45 -21.21
N ARG A 36 -9.83 5.68 -20.03
CA ARG A 36 -11.21 6.20 -19.86
C ARG A 36 -11.31 7.33 -18.83
N ILE A 37 -10.44 7.36 -17.82
CA ILE A 37 -10.37 8.43 -16.82
C ILE A 37 -9.41 9.53 -17.31
N HIS A 38 -9.94 10.52 -18.04
CA HIS A 38 -9.18 11.63 -18.60
C HIS A 38 -9.14 12.84 -17.66
N GLU A 39 -10.23 13.10 -16.93
CA GLU A 39 -10.38 14.18 -15.96
C GLU A 39 -10.94 13.67 -14.61
N GLY A 40 -10.94 14.53 -13.59
CA GLY A 40 -11.50 14.18 -12.27
C GLY A 40 -13.02 13.93 -12.30
N HIS A 41 -13.72 14.38 -13.33
CA HIS A 41 -15.15 14.16 -13.52
C HIS A 41 -15.50 12.75 -14.04
N ASP A 42 -14.52 11.98 -14.54
CA ASP A 42 -14.70 10.58 -14.93
C ASP A 42 -14.65 9.61 -13.73
N VAL A 43 -14.00 10.01 -12.63
CA VAL A 43 -13.83 9.15 -11.44
C VAL A 43 -15.17 8.73 -10.81
N PRO A 44 -16.21 9.59 -10.70
CA PRO A 44 -17.55 9.15 -10.31
C PRO A 44 -18.14 8.00 -11.14
N HIS A 45 -17.86 7.94 -12.44
CA HIS A 45 -18.27 6.81 -13.30
C HIS A 45 -17.43 5.57 -13.01
N PHE A 46 -16.10 5.72 -12.86
CA PHE A 46 -15.23 4.61 -12.45
C PHE A 46 -15.74 3.94 -11.17
N LEU A 47 -16.10 4.73 -10.15
CA LEU A 47 -16.61 4.26 -8.86
C LEU A 47 -18.00 3.60 -8.92
N THR A 48 -18.64 3.53 -10.10
CA THR A 48 -19.85 2.73 -10.36
C THR A 48 -19.70 1.75 -11.53
N SER A 49 -18.47 1.53 -12.00
CA SER A 49 -18.14 0.59 -13.07
C SER A 49 -17.92 -0.84 -12.56
N ARG A 50 -18.09 -1.83 -13.45
CA ARG A 50 -17.78 -3.25 -13.17
C ARG A 50 -16.32 -3.44 -12.77
N ALA A 51 -15.39 -2.74 -13.42
CA ALA A 51 -13.97 -2.78 -13.06
C ALA A 51 -13.74 -2.45 -11.57
N TYR A 52 -14.34 -1.38 -11.06
CA TYR A 52 -14.21 -0.99 -9.65
C TYR A 52 -14.83 -2.03 -8.70
N ALA A 53 -15.99 -2.59 -9.03
CA ALA A 53 -16.61 -3.66 -8.25
C ALA A 53 -15.72 -4.91 -8.19
N ASP A 54 -15.21 -5.37 -9.35
CA ASP A 54 -14.33 -6.53 -9.46
C ASP A 54 -13.01 -6.34 -8.69
N ILE A 55 -12.38 -5.15 -8.81
CA ILE A 55 -11.18 -4.79 -8.03
C ILE A 55 -11.48 -4.87 -6.52
N GLY A 56 -12.60 -4.29 -6.08
CA GLY A 56 -13.01 -4.28 -4.67
C GLY A 56 -13.24 -5.70 -4.12
N VAL A 57 -13.94 -6.55 -4.89
CA VAL A 57 -14.19 -7.96 -4.52
C VAL A 57 -12.87 -8.73 -4.45
N PHE A 58 -11.98 -8.59 -5.44
CA PHE A 58 -10.72 -9.33 -5.46
C PHE A 58 -9.78 -8.96 -4.31
N ILE A 59 -9.65 -7.65 -3.99
CA ILE A 59 -8.88 -7.21 -2.82
C ILE A 59 -9.46 -7.81 -1.54
N MET A 60 -10.80 -7.79 -1.37
CA MET A 60 -11.44 -8.35 -0.18
C MET A 60 -11.26 -9.87 -0.09
N GLN A 61 -11.34 -10.60 -1.20
CA GLN A 61 -11.11 -12.04 -1.27
C GLN A 61 -9.68 -12.41 -0.84
N LEU A 62 -8.66 -11.78 -1.44
CA LEU A 62 -7.25 -11.96 -1.06
C LEU A 62 -6.98 -11.52 0.39
N ASN A 63 -7.66 -10.47 0.87
CA ASN A 63 -7.53 -9.98 2.26
C ASN A 63 -8.13 -10.97 3.28
N VAL A 64 -9.30 -11.56 3.00
CA VAL A 64 -9.95 -12.60 3.83
C VAL A 64 -9.13 -13.88 3.87
N ALA A 65 -8.47 -14.24 2.75
CA ALA A 65 -7.51 -15.34 2.73
C ALA A 65 -6.40 -15.11 3.77
N MET A 66 -5.75 -13.94 3.75
CA MET A 66 -4.60 -13.64 4.62
C MET A 66 -4.87 -13.58 6.13
N CYS A 67 -6.14 -13.53 6.56
CA CYS A 67 -6.52 -13.56 7.96
C CYS A 67 -6.21 -14.93 8.61
N PRO A 68 -5.66 -15.01 9.84
CA PRO A 68 -5.51 -16.26 10.58
C PRO A 68 -6.82 -17.05 10.69
N ARG A 69 -6.72 -18.39 10.76
CA ARG A 69 -7.87 -19.28 10.92
C ARG A 69 -7.94 -19.87 12.33
N LYS A 70 -9.16 -20.04 12.85
CA LYS A 70 -9.43 -20.80 14.08
C LYS A 70 -9.01 -22.26 13.85
N PRO A 71 -8.49 -22.95 14.88
CA PRO A 71 -8.16 -24.38 14.77
C PRO A 71 -9.42 -25.22 14.53
N SER A 72 -9.27 -26.36 13.86
CA SER A 72 -10.32 -27.39 13.80
C SER A 72 -10.53 -28.06 15.16
N ASP A 73 -9.47 -28.18 15.96
CA ASP A 73 -9.47 -28.86 17.25
C ASP A 73 -9.71 -27.92 18.43
N ILE A 74 -10.50 -28.38 19.41
CA ILE A 74 -10.81 -27.63 20.62
C ILE A 74 -9.53 -27.44 21.46
N GLY A 75 -9.07 -26.19 21.58
CA GLY A 75 -7.85 -25.84 22.29
C GLY A 75 -6.57 -25.82 21.45
N GLY A 76 -6.67 -25.99 20.12
CA GLY A 76 -5.54 -25.75 19.21
C GLY A 76 -5.09 -24.29 19.16
N ASN A 77 -3.88 -24.06 18.67
CA ASN A 77 -3.43 -22.70 18.34
C ASN A 77 -4.03 -22.24 17.00
N PRO A 78 -4.35 -20.94 16.83
CA PRO A 78 -4.73 -20.41 15.53
C PRO A 78 -3.69 -20.67 14.43
N GLN A 79 -4.16 -21.03 13.24
CA GLN A 79 -3.30 -21.15 12.07
C GLN A 79 -3.06 -19.75 11.49
N ALA A 80 -1.80 -19.32 11.49
CA ALA A 80 -1.34 -18.07 10.89
C ALA A 80 -0.16 -18.36 9.95
N TRP A 81 0.03 -17.51 8.95
CA TRP A 81 1.02 -17.73 7.88
C TRP A 81 1.98 -16.55 7.79
N THR A 82 3.28 -16.87 7.76
CA THR A 82 4.39 -15.91 7.70
C THR A 82 5.07 -15.95 6.34
N LEU A 83 5.82 -14.90 5.97
CA LEU A 83 6.53 -14.86 4.68
C LEU A 83 7.60 -15.96 4.51
N ASN A 84 8.04 -16.60 5.60
CA ASN A 84 8.93 -17.77 5.58
C ASN A 84 8.19 -19.12 5.67
N SER A 85 6.85 -19.13 5.63
CA SER A 85 6.08 -20.37 5.71
C SER A 85 6.18 -21.16 4.41
N SER A 86 6.58 -22.43 4.50
CA SER A 86 6.52 -23.38 3.38
C SER A 86 5.05 -23.61 3.00
N LEU A 87 4.59 -22.93 1.96
CA LEU A 87 3.27 -23.12 1.36
C LEU A 87 3.37 -24.11 0.20
N GLU A 88 2.40 -25.03 0.10
CA GLU A 88 2.23 -25.80 -1.12
C GLU A 88 1.61 -24.90 -2.20
N LEU A 89 2.43 -24.46 -3.14
CA LEU A 89 2.00 -23.60 -4.24
C LEU A 89 1.40 -24.44 -5.37
N SER A 90 0.22 -24.05 -5.87
CA SER A 90 -0.37 -24.66 -7.07
C SER A 90 0.49 -24.39 -8.31
N GLU A 91 0.36 -25.23 -9.35
CA GLU A 91 1.22 -25.12 -10.54
C GLU A 91 1.12 -23.76 -11.25
N PRO A 92 -0.07 -23.13 -11.44
CA PRO A 92 -0.16 -21.78 -12.01
C PRO A 92 0.57 -20.72 -11.16
N VAL A 93 0.58 -20.88 -9.83
CA VAL A 93 1.27 -19.98 -8.90
C VAL A 93 2.78 -20.16 -8.99
N LYS A 94 3.27 -21.41 -9.11
CA LYS A 94 4.70 -21.69 -9.38
C LYS A 94 5.14 -21.08 -10.72
N LYS A 95 4.35 -21.25 -11.79
CA LYS A 95 4.68 -20.70 -13.12
C LYS A 95 4.70 -19.18 -13.13
N LEU A 96 3.80 -18.50 -12.42
CA LEU A 96 3.85 -17.05 -12.26
C LEU A 96 5.02 -16.58 -11.37
N GLN A 97 5.47 -17.39 -10.42
CA GLN A 97 6.70 -17.14 -9.65
C GLN A 97 7.96 -17.30 -10.53
N GLU A 98 8.00 -18.30 -11.42
CA GLU A 98 9.05 -18.46 -12.45
C GLU A 98 9.05 -17.28 -13.44
N LEU A 99 7.87 -16.80 -13.87
CA LEU A 99 7.74 -15.58 -14.70
C LEU A 99 8.33 -14.36 -13.98
N LEU A 100 8.03 -14.16 -12.70
CA LEU A 100 8.59 -13.04 -11.92
C LEU A 100 10.11 -13.15 -11.75
N GLN A 101 10.67 -14.35 -11.59
CA GLN A 101 12.12 -14.57 -11.57
C GLN A 101 12.79 -14.20 -12.90
N ASN A 102 12.14 -14.49 -14.03
CA ASN A 102 12.64 -14.07 -15.34
C ASN A 102 12.59 -12.55 -15.51
N ILE A 103 11.53 -11.87 -15.04
CA ILE A 103 11.43 -10.40 -15.07
C ILE A 103 12.49 -9.75 -14.16
N ASP A 104 12.76 -10.33 -12.99
CA ASP A 104 13.81 -9.90 -12.08
C ASP A 104 15.21 -10.01 -12.70
N ALA A 105 15.47 -11.09 -13.46
CA ALA A 105 16.76 -11.30 -14.15
C ALA A 105 17.05 -10.26 -15.24
N ILE A 106 16.03 -9.63 -15.86
CA ILE A 106 16.22 -8.55 -16.85
C ILE A 106 16.95 -7.34 -16.21
N ILE A 107 16.89 -7.17 -14.89
CA ILE A 107 17.59 -6.09 -14.16
C ILE A 107 19.11 -6.20 -14.33
N ASP A 108 19.65 -7.42 -14.36
CA ASP A 108 21.08 -7.67 -14.58
C ASP A 108 21.51 -7.45 -16.04
N GLU A 109 20.60 -7.61 -16.99
CA GLU A 109 20.82 -7.29 -18.41
C GLU A 109 20.75 -5.77 -18.69
N ALA A 110 20.12 -4.99 -17.81
CA ALA A 110 19.99 -3.54 -17.91
C ALA A 110 20.67 -2.83 -16.72
N PRO A 111 22.00 -2.96 -16.55
CA PRO A 111 22.70 -2.39 -15.41
C PRO A 111 22.53 -0.87 -15.33
N PRO A 112 22.57 -0.29 -14.11
CA PRO A 112 22.46 1.15 -13.92
C PRO A 112 23.64 1.88 -14.57
N ASP A 113 23.34 2.93 -15.34
CA ASP A 113 24.32 3.93 -15.77
C ASP A 113 25.09 4.51 -14.55
N THR A 114 26.32 4.96 -14.73
CA THR A 114 27.20 5.48 -13.66
C THR A 114 27.33 7.00 -13.65
N GLY A 115 26.70 7.72 -14.60
CA GLY A 115 26.68 9.19 -14.62
C GLY A 115 26.01 9.85 -13.40
N PRO A 116 26.37 11.11 -13.07
CA PRO A 116 25.76 11.85 -11.98
C PRO A 116 24.29 12.20 -12.29
N ARG A 117 23.39 11.96 -11.33
CA ARG A 117 21.93 12.10 -11.50
C ARG A 117 21.28 13.00 -10.44
N ARG A 118 20.07 13.48 -10.75
CA ARG A 118 19.14 14.20 -9.85
C ARG A 118 17.73 13.61 -9.82
N PHE A 119 17.47 12.65 -10.70
CA PHE A 119 16.18 12.05 -11.03
C PHE A 119 16.42 10.55 -11.25
N GLY A 120 15.36 9.79 -11.53
CA GLY A 120 15.42 8.36 -11.85
C GLY A 120 16.45 7.99 -12.93
N ASN A 121 16.90 6.74 -12.88
CA ASN A 121 17.95 6.22 -13.75
C ASN A 121 17.41 5.84 -15.13
N VAL A 122 18.01 6.40 -16.18
CA VAL A 122 17.61 6.15 -17.57
C VAL A 122 17.77 4.68 -18.00
N SER A 123 18.60 3.87 -17.33
CA SER A 123 18.67 2.42 -17.58
C SER A 123 17.33 1.70 -17.39
N PHE A 124 16.40 2.25 -16.59
CA PHE A 124 15.04 1.69 -16.46
C PHE A 124 14.28 1.65 -17.80
N ARG A 125 14.58 2.58 -18.73
CA ARG A 125 14.01 2.54 -20.09
C ARG A 125 14.50 1.32 -20.87
N LYS A 126 15.79 0.98 -20.76
CA LYS A 126 16.35 -0.25 -21.36
C LYS A 126 15.75 -1.50 -20.72
N TRP A 127 15.58 -1.49 -19.39
CA TRP A 127 14.93 -2.60 -18.68
C TRP A 127 13.48 -2.81 -19.15
N TYR A 128 12.71 -1.73 -19.26
CA TYR A 128 11.31 -1.79 -19.67
C TYR A 128 11.16 -2.19 -21.15
N ASP A 129 12.03 -1.72 -22.04
CA ASP A 129 12.11 -2.10 -23.46
C ASP A 129 12.40 -3.60 -23.64
N LEU A 130 13.32 -4.15 -22.84
CA LEU A 130 13.58 -5.60 -22.77
C LEU A 130 12.38 -6.39 -22.23
N LEU A 131 11.66 -5.86 -21.23
CA LEU A 131 10.43 -6.47 -20.72
C LEU A 131 9.30 -6.45 -21.76
N GLU A 132 9.05 -5.29 -22.39
CA GLU A 132 8.01 -5.10 -23.40
C GLU A 132 8.23 -6.01 -24.61
N THR A 133 9.48 -6.15 -25.06
CA THR A 133 9.87 -7.08 -26.13
C THR A 133 9.60 -8.55 -25.77
N ARG A 134 9.74 -8.94 -24.49
CA ARG A 134 9.65 -10.34 -24.03
C ARG A 134 8.29 -10.72 -23.43
N ALA A 135 7.47 -9.76 -23.02
CA ALA A 135 6.29 -9.98 -22.19
C ALA A 135 5.29 -10.98 -22.80
N LYS A 136 5.04 -10.88 -24.11
CA LYS A 136 4.12 -11.81 -24.80
C LYS A 136 4.62 -13.25 -24.80
N ASP A 137 5.92 -13.49 -24.88
CA ASP A 137 6.48 -14.85 -24.91
C ASP A 137 6.65 -15.43 -23.51
N LEU A 138 7.00 -14.60 -22.52
CA LEU A 138 6.91 -14.96 -21.09
C LEU A 138 5.47 -15.38 -20.72
N LEU A 139 4.45 -14.63 -21.17
CA LEU A 139 3.06 -14.97 -20.91
C LEU A 139 2.62 -16.27 -21.62
N LYS A 140 3.06 -16.53 -22.85
CA LYS A 140 2.83 -17.82 -23.54
C LYS A 140 3.50 -19.01 -22.81
N GLN A 141 4.67 -18.78 -22.20
CA GLN A 141 5.45 -19.81 -21.52
C GLN A 141 4.90 -20.15 -20.12
N TYR A 142 4.34 -19.17 -19.40
CA TYR A 142 4.03 -19.29 -17.98
C TYR A 142 2.53 -19.20 -17.63
N LEU A 143 1.64 -18.86 -18.56
CA LEU A 143 0.19 -18.97 -18.34
C LEU A 143 -0.37 -20.33 -18.80
N PRO A 144 -1.43 -20.85 -18.16
CA PRO A 144 -2.16 -22.02 -18.66
C PRO A 144 -2.72 -21.79 -20.06
N ALA A 145 -2.72 -22.83 -20.90
CA ALA A 145 -3.22 -22.75 -22.27
C ALA A 145 -4.69 -22.31 -22.33
N GLU A 146 -5.50 -22.71 -21.34
CA GLU A 146 -6.92 -22.34 -21.25
C GLU A 146 -7.15 -20.84 -21.00
N VAL A 147 -6.18 -20.12 -20.42
CA VAL A 147 -6.22 -18.66 -20.25
C VAL A 147 -5.92 -17.97 -21.58
N LEU A 148 -4.96 -18.51 -22.33
CA LEU A 148 -4.51 -17.96 -23.62
C LEU A 148 -5.48 -18.26 -24.77
N GLN A 149 -6.27 -19.32 -24.64
CA GLN A 149 -7.26 -19.81 -25.61
C GLN A 149 -8.72 -19.56 -25.15
N PHE A 150 -8.92 -18.82 -24.05
CA PHE A 150 -10.25 -18.55 -23.49
C PHE A 150 -11.16 -17.86 -24.51
N GLY A 151 -12.46 -18.16 -24.48
CA GLY A 151 -13.45 -17.57 -25.38
C GLY A 151 -13.42 -18.11 -26.81
N GLY A 152 -12.43 -18.95 -27.17
CA GLY A 152 -12.38 -19.63 -28.47
C GLY A 152 -11.91 -18.75 -29.63
N SER A 153 -10.94 -17.85 -29.36
CA SER A 153 -10.40 -16.84 -30.30
C SER A 153 -10.39 -17.27 -31.76
N SER A 154 -11.19 -16.59 -32.58
CA SER A 154 -11.19 -16.74 -34.04
C SER A 154 -9.88 -16.21 -34.63
N PRO A 155 -9.39 -16.76 -35.77
CA PRO A 155 -8.35 -16.11 -36.57
C PRO A 155 -8.68 -14.67 -37.00
N ASP A 156 -9.97 -14.30 -36.97
CA ASP A 156 -10.48 -12.96 -37.31
C ASP A 156 -10.56 -11.99 -36.11
N ASP A 157 -10.29 -12.42 -34.87
CA ASP A 157 -10.38 -11.55 -33.69
C ASP A 157 -9.15 -10.62 -33.58
N GLU A 158 -9.36 -9.31 -33.68
CA GLU A 158 -8.27 -8.29 -33.63
C GLU A 158 -7.53 -8.22 -32.28
N VAL A 159 -8.09 -8.78 -31.21
CA VAL A 159 -7.54 -8.73 -29.85
C VAL A 159 -7.72 -10.08 -29.15
N SER A 160 -6.63 -10.62 -28.62
CA SER A 160 -6.65 -11.87 -27.84
C SER A 160 -6.59 -11.63 -26.33
N ALA A 161 -6.88 -12.68 -25.54
CA ALA A 161 -6.63 -12.71 -24.09
C ALA A 161 -5.20 -12.27 -23.75
N LEU A 162 -4.21 -12.68 -24.55
CA LEU A 162 -2.81 -12.33 -24.39
C LEU A 162 -2.55 -10.82 -24.54
N ASP A 163 -3.25 -10.12 -25.42
CA ASP A 163 -3.09 -8.67 -25.63
C ASP A 163 -3.64 -7.86 -24.44
N GLU A 164 -4.80 -8.25 -23.92
CA GLU A 164 -5.38 -7.65 -22.73
C GLU A 164 -4.52 -7.93 -21.48
N LEU A 165 -4.08 -9.17 -21.27
CA LEU A 165 -3.18 -9.56 -20.17
C LEU A 165 -1.80 -8.87 -20.24
N THR A 166 -1.20 -8.75 -21.44
CA THR A 166 0.08 -8.05 -21.63
C THR A 166 -0.02 -6.60 -21.18
N SER A 167 -1.16 -5.95 -21.45
CA SER A 167 -1.37 -4.54 -21.12
C SER A 167 -1.38 -4.30 -19.59
N TYR A 168 -2.06 -5.16 -18.83
CA TYR A 168 -2.05 -5.07 -17.36
C TYR A 168 -0.71 -5.47 -16.74
N LEU A 169 -0.01 -6.47 -17.32
CA LEU A 169 1.32 -6.87 -16.86
C LEU A 169 2.34 -5.73 -17.00
N LEU A 170 2.44 -5.12 -18.19
CA LEU A 170 3.39 -4.04 -18.47
C LEU A 170 3.10 -2.79 -17.63
N GLY A 171 1.82 -2.43 -17.50
CA GLY A 171 1.39 -1.39 -16.56
C GLY A 171 1.77 -1.65 -15.10
N GLY A 172 2.09 -2.91 -14.74
CA GLY A 172 2.45 -3.34 -13.39
C GLY A 172 3.80 -2.88 -12.85
N PHE A 173 4.74 -2.38 -13.69
CA PHE A 173 6.15 -2.21 -13.27
C PHE A 173 6.66 -0.76 -13.18
N GLY A 174 5.82 0.25 -13.45
CA GLY A 174 6.19 1.67 -13.41
C GLY A 174 6.08 2.36 -14.77
N SER A 175 6.55 3.61 -14.88
CA SER A 175 6.58 4.35 -16.15
C SER A 175 8.00 4.56 -16.66
N ALA A 176 8.36 3.89 -17.76
CA ALA A 176 9.64 4.12 -18.45
C ALA A 176 9.81 5.59 -18.91
N GLN A 177 8.72 6.30 -19.19
CA GLN A 177 8.78 7.71 -19.58
C GLN A 177 9.14 8.60 -18.40
N ARG A 178 8.43 8.48 -17.28
CA ARG A 178 8.59 9.35 -16.08
C ARG A 178 9.69 8.88 -15.11
N LEU A 179 10.14 7.63 -15.24
CA LEU A 179 11.07 6.95 -14.32
C LEU A 179 10.51 6.81 -12.89
N ASP A 180 9.20 6.59 -12.78
CA ASP A 180 8.46 6.51 -11.52
C ASP A 180 7.71 5.17 -11.34
N TYR A 181 7.37 4.86 -10.09
CA TYR A 181 6.50 3.74 -9.70
C TYR A 181 5.59 4.14 -8.54
N GLY A 182 4.39 3.56 -8.44
CA GLY A 182 3.45 3.85 -7.36
C GLY A 182 2.18 2.99 -7.39
N THR A 183 1.22 3.32 -6.54
CA THR A 183 0.02 2.49 -6.27
C THR A 183 -0.88 2.24 -7.48
N GLY A 184 -0.84 3.09 -8.52
CA GLY A 184 -1.52 2.85 -9.79
C GLY A 184 -0.91 1.72 -10.62
N HIS A 185 0.41 1.51 -10.50
CA HIS A 185 1.12 0.39 -11.11
C HIS A 185 0.90 -0.90 -10.29
N GLU A 186 0.92 -0.80 -8.96
CA GLU A 186 0.52 -1.90 -8.05
C GLU A 186 -0.91 -2.41 -8.36
N LEU A 187 -1.84 -1.48 -8.64
CA LEU A 187 -3.20 -1.80 -9.08
C LEU A 187 -3.26 -2.47 -10.47
N SER A 188 -2.38 -2.08 -11.41
CA SER A 188 -2.30 -2.75 -12.72
C SER A 188 -1.83 -4.20 -12.58
N PHE A 189 -0.84 -4.47 -11.73
CA PHE A 189 -0.41 -5.85 -11.46
C PHE A 189 -1.49 -6.68 -10.74
N LEU A 190 -2.26 -6.06 -9.83
CA LEU A 190 -3.42 -6.71 -9.23
C LEU A 190 -4.50 -7.06 -10.29
N ALA A 191 -4.76 -6.17 -11.24
CA ALA A 191 -5.70 -6.43 -12.34
C ALA A 191 -5.19 -7.51 -13.32
N PHE A 192 -3.87 -7.63 -13.51
CA PHE A 192 -3.28 -8.76 -14.23
C PHE A 192 -3.60 -10.10 -13.53
N LEU A 193 -3.41 -10.20 -12.21
CA LEU A 193 -3.76 -11.41 -11.45
C LEU A 193 -5.27 -11.66 -11.41
N GLY A 194 -6.08 -10.61 -11.27
CA GLY A 194 -7.54 -10.69 -11.33
C GLY A 194 -8.04 -11.16 -12.70
N SER A 195 -7.37 -10.76 -13.78
CA SER A 195 -7.67 -11.23 -15.14
C SER A 195 -7.44 -12.74 -15.29
N ILE A 196 -6.32 -13.25 -14.77
CA ILE A 196 -6.02 -14.69 -14.76
C ILE A 196 -7.03 -15.46 -13.90
N TRP A 197 -7.50 -14.87 -12.78
CA TRP A 197 -8.58 -15.43 -11.97
C TRP A 197 -9.90 -15.51 -12.75
N LYS A 198 -10.33 -14.40 -13.38
CA LYS A 198 -11.58 -14.36 -14.18
C LYS A 198 -11.57 -15.35 -15.35
N LEU A 199 -10.40 -15.63 -15.93
CA LEU A 199 -10.21 -16.61 -17.00
C LEU A 199 -10.01 -18.05 -16.50
N GLY A 200 -10.19 -18.33 -15.20
CA GLY A 200 -10.10 -19.68 -14.61
C GLY A 200 -8.68 -20.25 -14.52
N GLY A 201 -7.65 -19.41 -14.67
CA GLY A 201 -6.24 -19.82 -14.73
C GLY A 201 -5.65 -20.31 -13.41
N PHE A 202 -6.22 -19.90 -12.28
CA PHE A 202 -5.83 -20.40 -10.95
C PHE A 202 -6.66 -21.60 -10.49
N THR A 203 -7.93 -21.65 -10.88
CA THR A 203 -8.88 -22.73 -10.59
C THR A 203 -10.10 -22.63 -11.49
N LYS A 204 -10.78 -23.76 -11.69
CA LYS A 204 -12.08 -23.85 -12.39
C LYS A 204 -13.26 -24.01 -11.41
N THR A 205 -12.99 -24.04 -10.11
CA THR A 205 -13.97 -24.14 -9.01
C THR A 205 -13.55 -23.31 -7.81
N SER A 206 -14.49 -22.74 -7.05
CA SER A 206 -14.17 -21.96 -5.85
C SER A 206 -13.53 -22.84 -4.75
N SER A 207 -12.33 -22.47 -4.30
CA SER A 207 -11.59 -23.15 -3.23
C SER A 207 -12.10 -22.73 -1.85
N ASN A 208 -12.63 -23.70 -1.10
CA ASN A 208 -13.01 -23.46 0.30
C ASN A 208 -11.77 -23.26 1.19
N GLY A 209 -11.79 -22.23 2.04
CA GLY A 209 -10.74 -21.94 3.05
C GLY A 209 -9.80 -20.79 2.70
N GLY A 210 -9.62 -20.45 1.42
CA GLY A 210 -8.76 -19.34 0.98
C GLY A 210 -7.27 -19.70 0.80
N GLU A 211 -6.94 -20.97 0.63
CA GLU A 211 -5.56 -21.45 0.48
C GLU A 211 -4.93 -21.03 -0.85
N LEU A 212 -5.71 -21.10 -1.94
CA LEU A 212 -5.29 -20.67 -3.27
C LEU A 212 -5.01 -19.17 -3.30
N GLU A 213 -5.93 -18.37 -2.76
CA GLU A 213 -5.80 -16.91 -2.63
C GLU A 213 -4.61 -16.50 -1.77
N ARG A 214 -4.35 -17.21 -0.66
CA ARG A 214 -3.13 -17.07 0.12
C ARG A 214 -1.89 -17.38 -0.71
N SER A 215 -1.91 -18.45 -1.52
CA SER A 215 -0.79 -18.80 -2.39
C SER A 215 -0.56 -17.76 -3.50
N ILE A 216 -1.59 -17.06 -3.97
CA ILE A 216 -1.46 -15.90 -4.88
C ILE A 216 -0.78 -14.71 -4.17
N VAL A 217 -1.22 -14.34 -2.96
CA VAL A 217 -0.60 -13.24 -2.20
C VAL A 217 0.86 -13.54 -1.87
N MET A 218 1.13 -14.74 -1.35
CA MET A 218 2.43 -15.13 -0.79
C MET A 218 3.41 -15.65 -1.84
N GLY A 219 2.90 -16.30 -2.90
CA GLY A 219 3.69 -16.88 -3.99
C GLY A 219 3.87 -15.95 -5.20
N ILE A 220 3.04 -14.92 -5.35
CA ILE A 220 3.10 -13.99 -6.50
C ILE A 220 3.22 -12.53 -6.06
N ILE A 221 2.28 -12.02 -5.25
CA ILE A 221 2.27 -10.58 -4.90
C ILE A 221 3.48 -10.20 -4.06
N GLU A 222 3.86 -10.99 -3.05
CA GLU A 222 5.05 -10.67 -2.24
C GLU A 222 6.36 -10.79 -3.04
N PRO A 223 6.61 -11.83 -3.85
CA PRO A 223 7.74 -11.85 -4.79
C PRO A 223 7.75 -10.69 -5.79
N TYR A 224 6.61 -10.30 -6.34
CA TYR A 224 6.49 -9.09 -7.18
C TYR A 224 6.94 -7.83 -6.42
N LEU A 225 6.53 -7.66 -5.16
CA LEU A 225 7.00 -6.54 -4.33
C LEU A 225 8.51 -6.59 -4.07
N ARG A 226 9.17 -7.76 -4.10
CA ARG A 226 10.64 -7.85 -4.07
C ARG A 226 11.26 -7.32 -5.36
N VAL A 227 10.73 -7.69 -6.53
CA VAL A 227 11.17 -7.16 -7.84
C VAL A 227 10.99 -5.64 -7.89
N ILE A 228 9.83 -5.12 -7.49
CA ILE A 228 9.55 -3.68 -7.42
C ILE A 228 10.56 -2.96 -6.51
N ARG A 229 10.86 -3.49 -5.31
CA ARG A 229 11.87 -2.91 -4.41
C ARG A 229 13.27 -2.92 -5.04
N ARG A 230 13.63 -3.98 -5.77
CA ARG A 230 14.89 -4.05 -6.53
C ARG A 230 14.94 -3.00 -7.63
N LEU A 231 13.86 -2.83 -8.41
CA LEU A 231 13.75 -1.77 -9.43
C LEU A 231 13.90 -0.36 -8.83
N ILE A 232 13.19 -0.07 -7.74
CA ILE A 232 13.27 1.22 -7.03
C ILE A 232 14.71 1.49 -6.57
N LEU A 233 15.41 0.51 -5.99
CA LEU A 233 16.79 0.68 -5.53
C LEU A 233 17.79 0.80 -6.69
N THR A 234 17.76 -0.13 -7.65
CA THR A 234 18.71 -0.19 -8.78
C THR A 234 18.56 1.01 -9.73
N TYR A 235 17.33 1.46 -9.97
CA TYR A 235 17.05 2.57 -10.87
C TYR A 235 16.66 3.88 -10.19
N THR A 236 16.64 3.93 -8.85
CA THR A 236 16.30 5.16 -8.09
C THR A 236 14.96 5.74 -8.55
N LEU A 237 13.94 4.88 -8.71
CA LEU A 237 12.65 5.28 -9.27
C LEU A 237 11.94 6.28 -8.36
N GLU A 238 11.23 7.23 -8.98
CA GLU A 238 10.54 8.29 -8.25
C GLU A 238 9.13 7.84 -7.75
N PRO A 239 8.63 8.39 -6.64
CA PRO A 239 7.28 8.11 -6.14
C PRO A 239 6.18 8.66 -7.06
N ALA A 240 5.53 7.78 -7.84
CA ALA A 240 4.52 8.17 -8.83
C ALA A 240 3.26 8.75 -8.16
N GLY A 241 2.90 9.98 -8.52
CA GLY A 241 1.71 10.66 -7.98
C GLY A 241 1.83 11.04 -6.49
N SER A 242 3.05 11.22 -5.98
CA SER A 242 3.32 11.39 -4.54
C SER A 242 2.43 12.43 -3.83
N HIS A 243 2.02 12.11 -2.60
CA HIS A 243 1.39 13.05 -1.67
C HIS A 243 2.43 13.73 -0.74
N GLY A 244 3.72 13.61 -1.05
CA GLY A 244 4.80 13.84 -0.08
C GLY A 244 4.62 12.98 1.18
N VAL A 245 4.97 13.53 2.34
CA VAL A 245 4.82 12.86 3.65
C VAL A 245 3.37 12.55 4.07
N TRP A 246 2.38 13.01 3.30
CA TRP A 246 0.94 12.76 3.55
C TRP A 246 0.41 11.52 2.82
N GLY A 247 1.27 10.76 2.13
CA GLY A 247 0.95 9.41 1.66
C GLY A 247 0.96 8.40 2.81
N LEU A 248 0.41 7.20 2.56
CA LEU A 248 0.68 6.06 3.44
C LEU A 248 2.16 5.63 3.31
N ASP A 249 2.60 5.53 2.07
CA ASP A 249 3.89 5.03 1.60
C ASP A 249 4.16 5.74 0.26
N ASP A 250 5.40 5.73 -0.20
CA ASP A 250 5.81 6.39 -1.45
C ASP A 250 5.39 5.58 -2.69
N HIS A 251 5.27 4.26 -2.56
CA HIS A 251 5.22 3.31 -3.68
C HIS A 251 4.06 2.30 -3.59
N SER A 252 3.74 1.79 -2.39
CA SER A 252 2.93 0.57 -2.21
C SER A 252 1.80 0.72 -1.18
N PHE A 253 0.67 0.02 -1.40
CA PHE A 253 -0.46 0.00 -0.48
C PHE A 253 -0.90 -1.43 -0.13
N LEU A 254 -0.98 -2.34 -1.10
CA LEU A 254 -1.36 -3.75 -0.91
C LEU A 254 -0.62 -4.48 0.24
N PRO A 255 0.71 -4.33 0.47
CA PRO A 255 1.36 -5.00 1.60
C PRO A 255 0.83 -4.56 2.97
N TYR A 256 0.30 -3.34 3.11
CA TYR A 256 -0.31 -2.85 4.34
C TYR A 256 -1.71 -3.43 4.57
N ILE A 257 -2.46 -3.70 3.50
CA ILE A 257 -3.74 -4.44 3.57
C ILE A 257 -3.44 -5.88 4.00
N PHE A 258 -2.71 -6.64 3.19
CA PHE A 258 -2.50 -8.07 3.43
C PHE A 258 -1.72 -8.35 4.72
N GLY A 259 -0.73 -7.51 5.04
CA GLY A 259 0.05 -7.63 6.28
C GLY A 259 -0.70 -7.25 7.55
N SER A 260 -1.67 -6.32 7.50
CA SER A 260 -2.55 -6.10 8.66
C SER A 260 -3.54 -7.25 8.83
N SER A 261 -3.95 -7.92 7.74
CA SER A 261 -4.78 -9.13 7.80
C SER A 261 -4.07 -10.30 8.49
N GLN A 262 -2.79 -10.53 8.19
CA GLN A 262 -1.95 -11.58 8.83
C GLN A 262 -1.93 -11.55 10.37
N TYR A 263 -2.23 -10.40 11.00
CA TYR A 263 -2.27 -10.24 12.46
C TYR A 263 -3.66 -9.93 13.03
N CYS A 264 -4.71 -10.02 12.22
CA CYS A 264 -6.09 -9.96 12.70
C CYS A 264 -6.41 -11.16 13.62
N PRO A 265 -7.43 -11.05 14.51
CA PRO A 265 -7.99 -12.20 15.21
C PRO A 265 -8.34 -13.36 14.27
N ALA A 266 -8.22 -14.57 14.77
CA ALA A 266 -8.49 -15.77 13.98
C ALA A 266 -9.98 -15.94 13.68
N ILE A 267 -10.32 -16.33 12.44
CA ILE A 267 -11.71 -16.53 11.97
C ILE A 267 -11.98 -17.96 11.50
N ALA A 268 -13.25 -18.37 11.49
CA ALA A 268 -13.73 -19.53 10.74
C ALA A 268 -13.77 -19.21 9.23
N ASN A 269 -13.97 -20.23 8.39
CA ASN A 269 -13.91 -20.08 6.92
C ASN A 269 -15.07 -19.26 6.32
N ASP A 270 -16.19 -19.15 7.02
CA ASP A 270 -17.41 -18.44 6.63
C ASP A 270 -17.66 -17.14 7.43
N GLU A 271 -16.85 -16.88 8.45
CA GLU A 271 -16.92 -15.72 9.33
C GLU A 271 -16.37 -14.45 8.65
N ALA A 272 -16.89 -13.28 9.03
CA ALA A 272 -16.49 -12.01 8.46
C ALA A 272 -15.14 -11.52 9.05
N MET A 273 -14.42 -10.63 8.34
CA MET A 273 -13.19 -10.02 8.85
C MET A 273 -13.42 -9.35 10.23
N PRO A 274 -12.52 -9.57 11.21
CA PRO A 274 -12.66 -8.95 12.53
C PRO A 274 -12.63 -7.42 12.44
N VAL A 275 -13.54 -6.77 13.17
CA VAL A 275 -13.65 -5.30 13.14
C VAL A 275 -12.60 -4.63 14.02
N GLU A 276 -12.21 -5.28 15.12
CA GLU A 276 -11.20 -4.87 16.11
C GLU A 276 -10.50 -6.12 16.69
N GLY A 277 -9.47 -5.93 17.50
CA GLY A 277 -8.63 -6.98 18.09
C GLY A 277 -7.38 -7.29 17.27
N SER A 278 -6.55 -8.19 17.82
CA SER A 278 -5.31 -8.70 17.22
C SER A 278 -5.15 -10.20 17.51
N LEU A 279 -4.33 -10.91 16.73
CA LEU A 279 -3.83 -12.24 17.08
C LEU A 279 -2.94 -12.15 18.35
N PRO A 280 -3.05 -13.07 19.34
CA PRO A 280 -2.34 -12.93 20.63
C PRO A 280 -0.82 -12.77 20.52
N GLU A 281 -0.17 -13.54 19.65
CA GLU A 281 1.29 -13.50 19.43
C GLU A 281 1.74 -12.45 18.40
N SER A 282 0.85 -11.54 17.96
CA SER A 282 1.22 -10.48 17.02
C SER A 282 1.93 -9.30 17.74
N PRO A 283 2.84 -8.58 17.05
CA PRO A 283 3.35 -7.31 17.52
C PRO A 283 2.21 -6.32 17.80
N ASN A 284 2.40 -5.38 18.72
CA ASN A 284 1.44 -4.29 18.89
C ASN A 284 1.55 -3.34 17.68
N PRO A 285 0.47 -2.64 17.29
CA PRO A 285 0.54 -1.60 16.26
C PRO A 285 1.65 -0.57 16.50
N GLY A 286 1.83 -0.12 17.75
CA GLY A 286 2.89 0.81 18.15
C GLY A 286 4.33 0.25 18.07
N ASP A 287 4.50 -1.03 17.76
CA ASP A 287 5.82 -1.62 17.47
C ASP A 287 6.29 -1.32 16.04
N VAL A 288 5.42 -0.83 15.14
CA VAL A 288 5.76 -0.33 13.79
C VAL A 288 6.84 0.76 13.84
N ALA A 289 6.78 1.65 14.82
CA ALA A 289 7.77 2.73 15.00
C ALA A 289 9.10 2.25 15.62
N LYS A 290 9.25 0.97 15.96
CA LYS A 290 10.43 0.42 16.67
C LYS A 290 11.30 -0.39 15.71
N LYS A 291 12.39 0.21 15.19
CA LYS A 291 13.26 -0.43 14.19
C LYS A 291 13.66 -1.87 14.54
N MET A 292 14.01 -2.15 15.80
CA MET A 292 14.37 -3.51 16.24
C MET A 292 13.24 -4.55 16.09
N THR A 293 11.98 -4.15 16.28
CA THR A 293 10.84 -5.05 16.00
C THR A 293 10.61 -5.18 14.50
N VAL A 294 10.74 -4.08 13.75
CA VAL A 294 10.64 -4.10 12.28
C VAL A 294 11.68 -5.03 11.66
N ASP A 295 12.95 -4.93 12.06
CA ASP A 295 14.04 -5.75 11.53
C ASP A 295 13.85 -7.26 11.80
N ARG A 296 13.07 -7.60 12.83
CA ARG A 296 12.63 -8.98 13.13
C ARG A 296 11.42 -9.39 12.27
N GLU A 297 10.34 -8.61 12.31
CA GLU A 297 9.04 -8.98 11.74
C GLU A 297 8.92 -8.73 10.24
N ARG A 298 9.83 -7.95 9.63
CA ARG A 298 9.89 -7.75 8.17
C ARG A 298 10.13 -9.02 7.37
N LYS A 299 10.60 -10.08 8.03
CA LYS A 299 10.75 -11.44 7.51
C LYS A 299 9.50 -12.30 7.68
N ASN A 300 8.53 -11.87 8.49
CA ASN A 300 7.34 -12.64 8.85
C ASN A 300 6.06 -12.08 8.22
N ASN A 301 5.97 -10.77 8.02
CA ASN A 301 4.71 -10.07 7.75
C ASN A 301 4.86 -9.00 6.65
N MET A 302 3.88 -8.87 5.75
CA MET A 302 3.95 -7.92 4.61
C MET A 302 3.96 -6.44 5.03
N TYR A 303 3.25 -6.08 6.11
CA TYR A 303 3.20 -4.71 6.64
C TYR A 303 4.59 -4.33 7.14
N PHE A 304 5.17 -5.15 8.03
CA PHE A 304 6.52 -4.94 8.52
C PHE A 304 7.58 -5.09 7.43
N SER A 305 7.34 -5.88 6.38
CA SER A 305 8.20 -5.97 5.19
C SER A 305 8.27 -4.62 4.45
N ALA A 306 7.16 -3.91 4.32
CA ALA A 306 7.10 -2.57 3.73
C ALA A 306 7.68 -1.48 4.65
N ILE A 307 7.34 -1.47 5.95
CA ILE A 307 7.98 -0.58 6.94
C ILE A 307 9.50 -0.80 6.99
N GLY A 308 9.95 -2.06 6.84
CA GLY A 308 11.36 -2.41 6.73
C GLY A 308 12.02 -1.76 5.52
N PHE A 309 11.37 -1.78 4.36
CA PHE A 309 11.85 -1.11 3.15
C PHE A 309 11.90 0.42 3.32
N ILE A 310 10.90 1.05 3.95
CA ILE A 310 10.96 2.49 4.33
C ILE A 310 12.21 2.77 5.16
N ASN A 311 12.50 1.94 6.17
CA ASN A 311 13.67 2.10 7.04
C ASN A 311 15.03 1.81 6.35
N ASP A 312 15.03 1.26 5.14
CA ASP A 312 16.24 1.08 4.32
C ASP A 312 16.50 2.29 3.40
N VAL A 313 15.44 2.99 2.95
CA VAL A 313 15.54 4.10 1.99
C VAL A 313 15.37 5.49 2.60
N LYS A 314 14.73 5.62 3.76
CA LYS A 314 14.55 6.89 4.49
C LYS A 314 15.40 6.92 5.75
N THR A 315 15.84 8.13 6.12
CA THR A 315 16.56 8.41 7.36
C THR A 315 15.89 9.55 8.12
N GLY A 316 16.20 9.69 9.41
CA GLY A 316 15.48 10.55 10.35
C GLY A 316 14.64 9.73 11.34
N ALA A 317 13.70 10.38 12.02
CA ALA A 317 12.73 9.69 12.88
C ALA A 317 11.47 9.31 12.07
N PHE A 318 10.90 8.14 12.39
CA PHE A 318 9.80 7.56 11.60
C PHE A 318 8.57 8.47 11.46
N TRP A 319 8.28 9.29 12.48
CA TRP A 319 7.18 10.25 12.47
C TRP A 319 7.42 11.48 11.58
N GLU A 320 8.68 11.78 11.22
CA GLU A 320 9.03 12.91 10.35
C GLU A 320 8.81 12.56 8.87
N HIS A 321 9.16 11.34 8.46
CA HIS A 321 9.12 10.90 7.06
C HIS A 321 7.93 9.99 6.70
N SER A 322 7.21 9.47 7.70
CA SER A 322 6.06 8.57 7.56
C SER A 322 4.96 8.86 8.62
N PRO A 323 4.51 10.13 8.79
CA PRO A 323 3.57 10.52 9.85
C PRO A 323 2.25 9.75 9.80
N ILE A 324 1.70 9.46 8.62
CA ILE A 324 0.43 8.72 8.48
C ILE A 324 0.55 7.30 9.05
N LEU A 325 1.65 6.59 8.77
CA LEU A 325 1.92 5.27 9.36
C LEU A 325 2.19 5.35 10.88
N PHE A 326 2.79 6.45 11.34
CA PHE A 326 3.00 6.69 12.77
C PHE A 326 1.67 6.91 13.52
N ASP A 327 0.75 7.72 12.97
CA ASP A 327 -0.61 7.91 13.50
C ASP A 327 -1.39 6.57 13.54
N ILE A 328 -1.29 5.76 12.47
CA ILE A 328 -1.89 4.43 12.41
C ILE A 328 -1.31 3.49 13.48
N SER A 329 -0.02 3.61 13.81
CA SER A 329 0.60 2.83 14.89
C SER A 329 0.01 3.13 16.28
N GLY A 330 -0.65 4.28 16.45
CA GLY A 330 -1.37 4.65 17.68
C GLY A 330 -2.73 3.96 17.87
N VAL A 331 -3.23 3.20 16.90
CA VAL A 331 -4.58 2.61 16.91
C VAL A 331 -4.67 1.44 17.91
N ARG A 332 -5.28 1.71 19.08
CA ARG A 332 -5.37 0.76 20.21
C ARG A 332 -6.35 -0.39 20.01
N SER A 333 -7.28 -0.27 19.06
CA SER A 333 -8.26 -1.31 18.69
C SER A 333 -7.64 -2.52 17.94
N GLY A 334 -6.32 -2.62 17.81
CA GLY A 334 -5.64 -3.77 17.21
C GLY A 334 -5.70 -3.85 15.69
N TRP A 335 -5.09 -4.91 15.14
CA TRP A 335 -4.89 -5.09 13.71
C TRP A 335 -6.19 -5.23 12.89
N GLY A 336 -7.28 -5.76 13.47
CA GLY A 336 -8.59 -5.79 12.81
C GLY A 336 -9.11 -4.40 12.45
N LYS A 337 -8.93 -3.43 13.37
CA LYS A 337 -9.29 -2.02 13.13
C LYS A 337 -8.40 -1.38 12.07
N ILE A 338 -7.11 -1.70 12.07
CA ILE A 338 -6.14 -1.21 11.11
C ILE A 338 -6.43 -1.77 9.71
N ASN A 339 -6.68 -3.07 9.57
CA ASN A 339 -7.04 -3.69 8.28
C ASN A 339 -8.32 -3.08 7.69
N LYS A 340 -9.36 -2.91 8.51
CA LYS A 340 -10.59 -2.20 8.13
C LYS A 340 -10.35 -0.72 7.78
N GLY A 341 -9.34 -0.10 8.37
CA GLY A 341 -8.84 1.23 8.01
C GLY A 341 -8.10 1.26 6.67
N MET A 342 -7.22 0.28 6.41
CA MET A 342 -6.45 0.13 5.17
C MET A 342 -7.35 -0.06 3.96
N ILE A 343 -8.36 -0.96 4.03
CA ILE A 343 -9.33 -1.15 2.95
C ILE A 343 -10.07 0.17 2.62
N LYS A 344 -10.53 0.90 3.65
CA LYS A 344 -11.20 2.21 3.45
C LYS A 344 -10.27 3.27 2.86
N MET A 345 -9.02 3.30 3.29
CA MET A 345 -8.03 4.28 2.85
C MET A 345 -7.54 3.99 1.42
N TYR A 346 -7.39 2.72 1.03
CA TYR A 346 -7.13 2.33 -0.36
C TYR A 346 -8.25 2.81 -1.29
N ASN A 347 -9.50 2.65 -0.87
CA ASN A 347 -10.63 3.15 -1.65
C ASN A 347 -10.59 4.68 -1.84
N ALA A 348 -10.15 5.44 -0.84
CA ALA A 348 -10.10 6.90 -0.88
C ALA A 348 -8.87 7.45 -1.62
N GLU A 349 -7.68 6.93 -1.32
CA GLU A 349 -6.39 7.47 -1.77
C GLU A 349 -5.80 6.74 -2.99
N VAL A 350 -6.34 5.57 -3.37
CA VAL A 350 -6.02 4.89 -4.64
C VAL A 350 -7.23 4.97 -5.57
N LEU A 351 -8.32 4.24 -5.30
CA LEU A 351 -9.41 4.07 -6.27
C LEU A 351 -10.21 5.35 -6.55
N SER A 352 -10.42 6.20 -5.53
CA SER A 352 -11.14 7.49 -5.70
C SER A 352 -10.21 8.64 -6.12
N LYS A 353 -8.93 8.38 -6.43
CA LYS A 353 -7.89 9.40 -6.55
C LYS A 353 -7.47 9.60 -8.00
N PHE A 354 -8.05 10.60 -8.68
CA PHE A 354 -7.82 10.87 -10.11
C PHE A 354 -6.35 10.74 -10.57
N PRO A 355 -5.35 11.39 -9.94
CA PRO A 355 -3.95 11.28 -10.36
C PRO A 355 -3.37 9.85 -10.40
N VAL A 356 -3.95 8.92 -9.63
CA VAL A 356 -3.56 7.52 -9.54
C VAL A 356 -4.30 6.68 -10.59
N VAL A 357 -5.64 6.75 -10.63
CA VAL A 357 -6.45 5.90 -11.53
C VAL A 357 -6.52 6.39 -12.98
N GLN A 358 -6.11 7.61 -13.30
CA GLN A 358 -6.02 8.13 -14.68
C GLN A 358 -5.09 7.31 -15.63
N HIS A 359 -4.30 6.39 -15.08
CA HIS A 359 -3.41 5.50 -15.82
C HIS A 359 -3.89 4.05 -15.86
N PHE A 360 -4.97 3.71 -15.15
CA PHE A 360 -5.59 2.39 -15.25
C PHE A 360 -6.32 2.26 -16.60
N PRO A 361 -5.99 1.25 -17.42
CA PRO A 361 -6.66 1.03 -18.70
C PRO A 361 -7.84 0.08 -18.53
N PHE A 362 -8.87 0.22 -19.36
CA PHE A 362 -10.11 -0.57 -19.28
C PHE A 362 -10.26 -1.42 -20.53
N GLY A 363 -10.30 -2.73 -20.36
CA GLY A 363 -10.57 -3.73 -21.40
C GLY A 363 -11.88 -4.47 -21.17
N SER A 364 -11.95 -5.74 -21.58
CA SER A 364 -13.13 -6.60 -21.39
C SER A 364 -13.20 -7.19 -19.98
N LEU A 365 -12.04 -7.48 -19.36
CA LEU A 365 -11.95 -8.16 -18.07
C LEU A 365 -12.13 -7.21 -16.89
N PHE A 366 -11.71 -5.96 -17.05
CA PHE A 366 -12.02 -4.85 -16.15
C PHE A 366 -12.73 -3.75 -16.95
N SER A 367 -14.03 -3.97 -17.20
CA SER A 367 -14.83 -3.10 -18.06
C SER A 367 -15.21 -1.78 -17.41
N TRP A 368 -15.21 -0.73 -18.24
CA TRP A 368 -15.76 0.60 -17.95
C TRP A 368 -17.29 0.61 -17.86
N ASP A 369 -17.97 -0.45 -18.27
CA ASP A 369 -19.44 -0.55 -18.20
C ASP A 369 -19.94 -0.35 -16.77
N GLN A 370 -21.12 0.27 -16.66
CA GLN A 370 -21.83 0.39 -15.39
C GLN A 370 -22.09 -0.99 -14.78
N ASP A 371 -21.83 -1.13 -13.48
CA ASP A 371 -22.32 -2.26 -12.69
C ASP A 371 -23.83 -2.06 -12.40
N PRO A 372 -24.72 -3.00 -12.82
CA PRO A 372 -26.15 -2.93 -12.51
C PRO A 372 -26.48 -2.91 -11.01
N HIS A 373 -25.54 -3.32 -10.16
CA HIS A 373 -25.68 -3.34 -8.70
C HIS A 373 -25.00 -2.16 -7.99
N ALA A 374 -24.40 -1.22 -8.74
CA ALA A 374 -23.77 -0.04 -8.16
C ALA A 374 -24.80 0.95 -7.58
N VAL A 375 -24.82 1.06 -6.24
CA VAL A 375 -25.49 2.16 -5.55
C VAL A 375 -24.80 3.48 -5.90
N SER A 376 -25.58 4.50 -6.28
CA SER A 376 -25.06 5.79 -6.76
C SER A 376 -24.13 6.46 -5.74
N ALA A 377 -22.92 6.81 -6.19
CA ALA A 377 -21.91 7.42 -5.33
C ALA A 377 -22.34 8.84 -4.87
N PRO A 378 -22.39 9.13 -3.55
CA PRO A 378 -22.61 10.49 -3.07
C PRO A 378 -21.36 11.34 -3.32
N GLN A 379 -21.53 12.52 -3.92
CA GLN A 379 -20.44 13.45 -4.25
C GLN A 379 -19.54 13.72 -3.04
N THR A 380 -18.23 13.60 -3.22
CA THR A 380 -17.22 13.92 -2.21
C THR A 380 -16.64 15.31 -2.48
N ALA A 381 -16.28 16.06 -1.42
CA ALA A 381 -15.82 17.44 -1.56
C ALA A 381 -14.55 17.61 -2.43
N HIS A 382 -13.81 16.54 -2.71
CA HIS A 382 -12.65 16.57 -3.58
C HIS A 382 -12.97 16.69 -5.07
N THR A 383 -14.17 16.32 -5.54
CA THR A 383 -14.57 16.57 -6.94
C THR A 383 -15.11 17.99 -7.17
N ALA A 384 -15.55 18.68 -6.11
CA ALA A 384 -16.11 20.03 -6.19
C ALA A 384 -15.07 21.16 -6.39
N ASN A 385 -13.79 20.89 -6.10
CA ASN A 385 -12.72 21.90 -6.10
C ASN A 385 -11.85 21.89 -7.38
N GLN A 386 -12.23 21.16 -8.44
CA GLN A 386 -11.64 21.36 -9.77
C GLN A 386 -12.42 22.44 -10.54
N PRO A 387 -11.75 23.39 -11.21
CA PRO A 387 -12.43 24.43 -11.99
C PRO A 387 -13.13 23.80 -13.21
N GLN A 388 -14.45 23.92 -13.28
CA GLN A 388 -15.23 23.44 -14.43
C GLN A 388 -14.92 24.26 -15.69
N PRO A 389 -14.68 23.63 -16.86
CA PRO A 389 -14.65 24.34 -18.13
C PRO A 389 -16.07 24.79 -18.50
N THR A 390 -16.29 26.10 -18.62
CA THR A 390 -17.58 26.65 -19.05
C THR A 390 -17.82 26.35 -20.53
N GLY A 391 -18.74 25.42 -20.83
CA GLY A 391 -19.12 25.04 -22.19
C GLY A 391 -19.66 26.20 -23.02
N SER A 392 -19.44 26.14 -24.34
CA SER A 392 -19.74 27.20 -25.30
C SER A 392 -21.12 27.06 -25.95
N GLY A 393 -21.89 28.17 -26.02
CA GLY A 393 -23.12 28.26 -26.81
C GLY A 393 -24.03 29.43 -26.43
N GLY A 394 -24.16 30.42 -27.32
CA GLY A 394 -25.08 31.55 -27.14
C GLY A 394 -24.59 32.85 -27.82
N THR A 395 -25.49 33.57 -28.50
CA THR A 395 -25.19 34.77 -29.31
C THR A 395 -25.52 36.10 -28.58
N PRO A 396 -24.99 37.25 -29.04
CA PRO A 396 -24.71 38.40 -28.15
C PRO A 396 -25.77 39.52 -28.12
N THR A 397 -25.84 40.24 -27.01
CA THR A 397 -26.48 41.57 -26.91
C THR A 397 -25.75 42.52 -25.94
N ALA A 398 -25.84 43.82 -26.22
CA ALA A 398 -25.60 45.00 -25.35
C ALA A 398 -24.25 45.16 -24.61
N ARG A 399 -23.50 46.20 -25.00
CA ARG A 399 -22.37 46.81 -24.26
C ARG A 399 -22.84 48.09 -23.54
N PRO A 400 -22.38 48.35 -22.32
CA PRO A 400 -21.97 49.71 -21.94
C PRO A 400 -20.54 49.72 -21.32
N PRO A 401 -20.03 50.83 -20.74
CA PRO A 401 -18.79 51.47 -21.17
C PRO A 401 -17.52 50.97 -20.45
N ALA A 402 -16.36 51.51 -20.82
CA ALA A 402 -15.05 51.07 -20.31
C ALA A 402 -14.26 52.22 -19.64
N GLN A 403 -13.85 51.99 -18.38
CA GLN A 403 -12.77 52.62 -17.59
C GLN A 403 -12.82 51.96 -16.18
N GLU A 404 -11.74 51.75 -15.42
CA GLU A 404 -10.30 51.96 -15.64
C GLU A 404 -9.48 51.10 -14.64
N GLY A 405 -8.18 50.88 -14.86
CA GLY A 405 -7.22 50.48 -13.82
C GLY A 405 -7.03 48.97 -13.54
N THR A 406 -6.02 48.37 -14.17
CA THR A 406 -5.54 47.01 -13.85
C THR A 406 -4.90 46.94 -12.45
N ARG A 407 -5.39 46.06 -11.57
CA ARG A 407 -4.71 45.68 -10.31
C ARG A 407 -4.78 44.16 -10.09
N ALA A 408 -3.67 43.58 -9.62
CA ALA A 408 -3.54 42.14 -9.42
C ALA A 408 -4.19 41.69 -8.09
N PRO A 409 -4.82 40.49 -8.00
CA PRO A 409 -5.67 40.13 -6.85
C PRO A 409 -4.93 39.83 -5.54
N TRP A 410 -3.61 39.67 -5.56
CA TRP A 410 -2.81 39.29 -4.39
C TRP A 410 -2.45 40.44 -3.44
N ALA A 411 -2.92 41.66 -3.73
CA ALA A 411 -2.50 42.90 -3.05
C ALA A 411 -3.41 43.33 -1.87
N THR A 412 -3.89 42.39 -1.05
CA THR A 412 -4.50 42.68 0.28
C THR A 412 -4.21 41.55 1.28
N PRO A 413 -3.87 41.84 2.55
CA PRO A 413 -3.53 40.82 3.53
C PRO A 413 -4.79 40.16 4.12
N SER A 414 -5.00 38.87 3.82
CA SER A 414 -5.99 38.03 4.48
C SER A 414 -5.42 37.35 5.72
N GLN A 415 -6.27 37.10 6.72
CA GLN A 415 -5.88 36.45 7.97
C GLN A 415 -5.60 34.95 7.76
N SER A 416 -4.65 34.41 8.51
CA SER A 416 -4.25 33.01 8.44
C SER A 416 -5.34 32.06 8.97
N GLN A 417 -6.11 31.45 8.07
CA GLN A 417 -6.79 30.19 8.33
C GLN A 417 -5.95 29.05 7.72
N GLY A 418 -5.40 28.19 8.57
CA GLY A 418 -4.69 27.00 8.11
C GLY A 418 -5.65 25.95 7.58
N MET A 419 -5.21 25.13 6.61
CA MET A 419 -5.95 23.93 6.21
C MET A 419 -6.10 22.97 7.41
N PRO A 420 -7.24 22.27 7.54
CA PRO A 420 -7.37 21.19 8.51
C PRO A 420 -6.43 20.03 8.14
N PRO A 421 -5.77 19.37 9.12
CA PRO A 421 -4.85 18.28 8.83
C PRO A 421 -5.59 17.02 8.38
N THR A 422 -5.07 16.37 7.33
CA THR A 422 -5.60 15.13 6.74
C THR A 422 -5.25 13.88 7.59
N ALA A 423 -5.48 13.94 8.90
CA ALA A 423 -5.34 12.80 9.79
C ALA A 423 -6.34 11.70 9.41
N ALA A 424 -5.93 10.43 9.49
CA ALA A 424 -6.79 9.28 9.18
C ALA A 424 -8.06 9.30 10.07
N PRO A 425 -9.28 9.56 9.54
CA PRO A 425 -10.44 9.91 10.38
C PRO A 425 -10.95 8.78 11.30
N TRP A 426 -10.45 7.56 11.09
CA TRP A 426 -10.76 6.36 11.86
C TRP A 426 -9.74 6.05 12.97
N ALA A 427 -8.61 6.78 13.03
CA ALA A 427 -7.62 6.65 14.11
C ALA A 427 -8.06 7.41 15.38
N ASN A 428 -8.61 8.62 15.21
CA ASN A 428 -9.13 9.46 16.30
C ASN A 428 -10.63 9.22 16.56
N SER A 429 -10.97 8.08 17.17
CA SER A 429 -12.34 7.80 17.65
C SER A 429 -12.36 7.43 19.14
N GLY A 430 -12.06 8.40 20.01
CA GLY A 430 -12.28 8.32 21.46
C GLY A 430 -13.64 8.90 21.85
N THR A 431 -14.39 8.20 22.71
CA THR A 431 -15.74 8.62 23.13
C THR A 431 -15.70 9.81 24.09
N ALA A 432 -16.44 10.87 23.77
CA ALA A 432 -16.60 12.04 24.63
C ALA A 432 -17.93 12.00 25.40
N THR A 433 -17.89 11.58 26.66
CA THR A 433 -18.90 11.89 27.68
C THR A 433 -18.25 12.79 28.74
N GLY A 434 -18.76 14.01 28.90
CA GLY A 434 -18.09 15.07 29.67
C GLY A 434 -18.61 15.26 31.10
N MET A 435 -17.71 15.69 31.99
CA MET A 435 -17.98 16.46 33.21
C MET A 435 -16.75 17.36 33.49
N PRO A 436 -16.89 18.50 34.21
CA PRO A 436 -15.96 19.62 34.08
C PRO A 436 -14.75 19.58 35.05
N SER A 437 -13.76 20.41 34.73
CA SER A 437 -12.54 20.61 35.52
C SER A 437 -12.76 21.52 36.74
N THR A 438 -12.17 21.15 37.89
CA THR A 438 -12.02 22.05 39.05
C THR A 438 -10.60 22.00 39.60
N ARG A 439 -9.91 23.15 39.61
CA ARG A 439 -8.58 23.32 40.24
C ARG A 439 -8.66 23.27 41.78
N ARG A 440 -7.76 22.51 42.41
CA ARG A 440 -7.08 22.84 43.68
C ARG A 440 -5.65 22.28 43.58
N MET A 441 -4.58 23.10 43.65
CA MET A 441 -4.04 23.81 44.82
C MET A 441 -3.61 22.87 45.96
N ILE A 442 -2.30 22.70 46.10
CA ILE A 442 -1.64 21.84 47.10
C ILE A 442 -1.00 22.73 48.18
N PRO A 443 -1.29 22.52 49.48
CA PRO A 443 -0.52 23.08 50.60
C PRO A 443 0.57 22.08 51.11
N PRO A 444 1.68 22.55 51.72
CA PRO A 444 2.81 21.71 52.14
C PRO A 444 2.86 21.42 53.67
N THR A 445 3.94 20.71 54.11
CA THR A 445 4.42 20.48 55.51
C THR A 445 3.64 19.48 56.40
N SER A 446 4.24 18.70 57.33
CA SER A 446 5.67 18.35 57.58
C SER A 446 5.88 17.17 58.57
N THR A 447 7.02 16.46 58.42
CA THR A 447 7.87 15.78 59.46
C THR A 447 7.36 14.66 60.39
N THR A 448 8.04 13.50 60.35
CA THR A 448 8.53 12.55 61.41
C THR A 448 8.53 11.10 60.89
N ALA A 449 9.40 10.14 61.27
CA ALA A 449 10.76 10.14 61.84
C ALA A 449 11.47 8.79 61.50
N PHE A 450 12.80 8.67 61.65
CA PHE A 450 13.57 7.42 61.40
C PHE A 450 13.59 6.46 62.61
N PRO A 451 13.93 5.16 62.43
CA PRO A 451 15.32 4.73 62.64
C PRO A 451 15.93 3.94 61.44
N ARG A 452 17.17 3.43 61.62
CA ARG A 452 18.08 2.92 60.58
C ARG A 452 18.72 1.60 61.02
N SER A 453 19.01 0.69 60.08
CA SER A 453 19.89 -0.48 60.27
C SER A 453 20.84 -0.67 59.08
N THR A 454 21.89 -1.49 59.24
CA THR A 454 23.09 -1.50 58.38
C THR A 454 23.51 -2.91 57.94
N PRO A 455 24.11 -3.08 56.74
CA PRO A 455 24.69 -4.35 56.29
C PRO A 455 26.13 -4.58 56.82
N PRO A 456 26.59 -5.85 56.94
CA PRO A 456 27.97 -6.19 57.30
C PRO A 456 28.94 -6.20 56.11
N SER A 457 30.24 -6.41 56.39
CA SER A 457 31.34 -6.34 55.41
C SER A 457 32.43 -7.40 55.69
N GLY A 458 33.17 -7.80 54.64
CA GLY A 458 34.34 -8.71 54.69
C GLY A 458 34.29 -9.77 53.58
N SER A 459 35.42 -10.28 53.04
CA SER A 459 36.83 -9.90 53.19
C SER A 459 37.66 -10.45 52.01
N ARG A 460 38.91 -9.98 51.79
CA ARG A 460 39.78 -10.38 50.66
C ARG A 460 41.28 -10.28 50.99
N PRO A 461 42.10 -11.29 50.65
CA PRO A 461 43.52 -11.10 50.29
C PRO A 461 43.99 -12.04 49.12
N PRO A 462 45.27 -12.06 48.68
CA PRO A 462 46.00 -10.91 48.15
C PRO A 462 46.89 -11.17 46.88
N THR A 463 47.21 -10.09 46.16
CA THR A 463 48.48 -9.75 45.43
C THR A 463 49.30 -10.74 44.57
N THR A 464 49.67 -10.30 43.36
CA THR A 464 51.09 -10.21 42.88
C THR A 464 51.22 -9.26 41.67
N ARG A 465 52.40 -8.62 41.47
CA ARG A 465 52.78 -7.75 40.31
C ARG A 465 54.32 -7.66 40.21
N PRO A 466 54.90 -7.50 39.00
CA PRO A 466 55.43 -6.20 38.51
C PRO A 466 55.08 -5.99 36.99
N SER A 467 55.63 -5.12 36.13
CA SER A 467 56.82 -4.23 36.09
C SER A 467 56.54 -2.96 35.23
N PHE A 468 57.59 -2.17 34.93
CA PHE A 468 57.74 -1.23 33.79
C PHE A 468 59.20 -1.35 33.23
N PRO A 469 59.62 -0.68 32.13
CA PRO A 469 59.91 0.78 32.11
C PRO A 469 59.51 1.56 30.81
N ASP A 470 59.16 2.85 30.98
CA ASP A 470 59.56 4.12 30.28
C ASP A 470 59.67 4.21 28.72
N ASN A 471 59.63 5.38 28.04
CA ASN A 471 59.81 6.78 28.49
C ASN A 471 59.20 7.86 27.53
N HIS A 472 59.20 9.13 28.00
CA HIS A 472 59.18 10.45 27.32
C HIS A 472 57.90 11.11 26.73
N ILE A 473 57.65 12.34 27.22
CA ILE A 473 56.88 13.46 26.61
C ILE A 473 57.59 14.78 27.00
N PRO A 474 57.71 15.78 26.09
CA PRO A 474 57.22 17.15 26.36
C PRO A 474 56.62 17.83 25.09
N SER A 475 55.81 18.90 25.11
CA SER A 475 55.07 19.63 26.16
C SER A 475 54.04 20.59 25.52
N HIS A 476 52.96 20.96 26.22
CA HIS A 476 51.91 21.90 25.75
C HIS A 476 52.30 23.39 25.81
N PRO A 477 51.50 24.29 25.19
CA PRO A 477 50.57 25.12 25.99
C PRO A 477 49.12 25.16 25.48
N ASP A 478 48.24 25.85 26.24
CA ASP A 478 46.78 25.95 26.07
C ASP A 478 46.28 26.99 25.04
N ASN A 479 45.06 26.78 24.50
CA ASN A 479 43.95 27.76 24.61
C ASN A 479 42.60 27.30 23.97
N GLY A 480 41.49 27.47 24.72
CA GLY A 480 40.19 27.91 24.18
C GLY A 480 39.22 26.87 23.55
N PRO A 481 37.89 26.92 23.87
CA PRO A 481 36.88 26.08 23.22
C PRO A 481 36.16 26.80 22.05
N THR A 482 36.32 26.29 20.83
CA THR A 482 35.70 26.87 19.62
C THR A 482 34.29 26.33 19.36
N ARG A 483 33.26 27.20 19.45
CA ARG A 483 31.90 26.91 18.95
C ARG A 483 31.81 27.16 17.43
N ALA A 484 31.06 26.34 16.71
CA ALA A 484 30.80 26.51 15.28
C ALA A 484 29.80 27.67 15.00
N PRO A 485 29.98 28.50 13.95
CA PRO A 485 29.19 29.72 13.76
C PRO A 485 28.12 29.62 12.65
N TRP A 486 26.89 29.21 12.99
CA TRP A 486 25.69 29.46 12.15
C TRP A 486 24.39 29.39 12.96
N ALA A 487 24.23 30.28 13.94
CA ALA A 487 22.95 30.49 14.62
C ALA A 487 22.74 31.98 14.96
N LYS A 488 21.67 32.56 14.43
CA LYS A 488 21.03 33.82 14.81
C LYS A 488 19.53 33.66 14.64
#